data_AF-A0A9W6PFH4-F1
#
_entry.id   AF-A0A9W6PFH4-F1
#
_cell.length_a   1.000
_cell.length_b   1.000
_cell.length_c   1.000
_cell.angle_alpha   90.00
_cell.angle_beta   90.00
_cell.angle_gamma   90.00
#
_symmetry.space_group_name_H-M   'P 1'
#
loop_
_entity.id
_entity.type
_entity.pdbx_description
1 polymer ?
#
loop_
_entity_poly.entity_id
_entity_poly.type
_entity_poly.pdbx_seq_one_letter_code
_entity_poly.pdbx_strand_id
1 'polypeptide(L)'
;MLTNLLPGLRELRAPLATGYIWLVALWFALNGHVPSHKNSSGVALSAYQLADAAGKPALLAALSFLAFLIGSLFQVRPDTIRSGVVRIVGHNRAQKLLRGIPTGGWDGKPPAVSQSSIASLDTLISEMAREADPSGWQDFMADPTRTDQVLADVTSDLRALALRLQVDKPDLFQDYDRKASEADFRVNVGLAIGALATALTIAAGNGWLAAGFLITLAMLRSGIYRQQIANDLLIETLTSRVVTCQALNKLDQNLRIRNNPRSQLP
;
A
#
# COMPACT_ATOMS: atom_id res chain seq x y z
N MET A 1 3.59 -19.79 -21.23
CA MET A 1 4.83 -19.45 -20.49
C MET A 1 5.06 -17.93 -20.33
N LEU A 2 4.56 -17.06 -21.21
CA LEU A 2 4.57 -15.59 -21.02
C LEU A 2 3.68 -15.11 -19.86
N THR A 3 2.60 -15.83 -19.54
CA THR A 3 1.65 -15.50 -18.47
C THR A 3 2.29 -15.50 -17.06
N ASN A 4 3.37 -16.27 -16.86
CA ASN A 4 4.11 -16.32 -15.60
C ASN A 4 5.18 -15.22 -15.47
N LEU A 5 5.50 -14.48 -16.55
CA LEU A 5 6.45 -13.35 -16.52
C LEU A 5 5.76 -12.01 -16.25
N LEU A 6 4.43 -11.96 -16.43
CA LEU A 6 3.60 -10.78 -16.19
C LEU A 6 3.60 -10.27 -14.74
N PRO A 7 3.68 -11.12 -13.69
CA PRO A 7 3.79 -10.65 -12.31
C PRO A 7 5.09 -9.85 -12.08
N GLY A 8 6.25 -10.37 -12.52
CA GLY A 8 7.53 -9.68 -12.35
C GLY A 8 7.60 -8.33 -13.06
N LEU A 9 7.03 -8.22 -14.26
CA LEU A 9 6.96 -6.93 -14.98
C LEU A 9 6.11 -5.88 -14.23
N ARG A 10 5.12 -6.33 -13.47
CA ARG A 10 4.20 -5.48 -12.70
C ARG A 10 4.87 -4.86 -11.49
N GLU A 11 5.78 -5.58 -10.85
CA GLU A 11 6.57 -5.07 -9.73
C GLU A 11 7.64 -4.09 -10.20
N LEU A 12 8.20 -4.29 -11.41
CA LEU A 12 9.24 -3.41 -11.98
C LEU A 12 8.70 -2.04 -12.42
N ARG A 13 7.44 -1.95 -12.84
CA ARG A 13 6.88 -0.71 -13.40
C ARG A 13 6.84 0.44 -12.41
N ALA A 14 6.52 0.17 -11.14
CA ALA A 14 6.41 1.17 -10.09
C ALA A 14 7.75 1.85 -9.76
N PRO A 15 8.81 1.12 -9.36
CA PRO A 15 10.12 1.73 -9.11
C PRO A 15 10.67 2.42 -10.35
N LEU A 16 10.53 1.84 -11.53
CA LEU A 16 11.08 2.42 -12.75
C LEU A 16 10.39 3.73 -13.14
N ALA A 17 9.04 3.76 -13.14
CA ALA A 17 8.29 4.99 -13.43
C ALA A 17 8.54 6.09 -12.39
N THR A 18 8.46 5.74 -11.10
CA THR A 18 8.75 6.67 -9.99
C THR A 18 10.17 7.20 -10.07
N GLY A 19 11.13 6.34 -10.38
CA GLY A 19 12.54 6.68 -10.57
C GLY A 19 12.79 7.68 -11.69
N TYR A 20 12.15 7.51 -12.85
CA TYR A 20 12.27 8.48 -13.94
C TYR A 20 11.72 9.84 -13.56
N ILE A 21 10.59 9.89 -12.86
CA ILE A 21 10.00 11.15 -12.41
C ILE A 21 10.94 11.84 -11.41
N TRP A 22 11.56 11.09 -10.50
CA TRP A 22 12.58 11.61 -9.59
C TRP A 22 13.83 12.12 -10.31
N LEU A 23 14.33 11.40 -11.31
CA LEU A 23 15.47 11.87 -12.11
C LEU A 23 15.16 13.17 -12.84
N VAL A 24 13.95 13.30 -13.40
CA VAL A 24 13.52 14.55 -14.06
C VAL A 24 13.38 15.67 -13.03
N ALA A 25 12.80 15.40 -11.86
CA ALA A 25 12.70 16.39 -10.79
C ALA A 25 14.07 16.87 -10.31
N LEU A 26 15.00 15.93 -10.12
CA LEU A 26 16.38 16.21 -9.73
C LEU A 26 17.12 16.99 -10.81
N TRP A 27 16.91 16.63 -12.08
CA TRP A 27 17.47 17.37 -13.21
C TRP A 27 17.01 18.82 -13.17
N PHE A 28 15.71 19.11 -13.02
CA PHE A 28 15.24 20.49 -12.91
C PHE A 28 15.80 21.23 -11.69
N ALA A 29 15.99 20.55 -10.57
CA ALA A 29 16.57 21.15 -9.37
C ALA A 29 18.08 21.46 -9.53
N LEU A 30 18.82 20.61 -10.27
CA LEU A 30 20.28 20.69 -10.38
C LEU A 30 20.79 21.30 -11.69
N ASN A 31 19.96 21.45 -12.72
CA ASN A 31 20.39 21.86 -14.07
C ASN A 31 21.21 23.17 -14.06
N GLY A 32 20.94 24.10 -13.13
CA GLY A 32 21.72 25.32 -12.98
C GLY A 32 23.14 25.14 -12.40
N HIS A 33 23.43 24.00 -11.77
CA HIS A 33 24.70 23.69 -11.10
C HIS A 33 25.56 22.69 -11.88
N VAL A 34 25.02 22.01 -12.89
CA VAL A 34 25.77 21.01 -13.67
C VAL A 34 26.69 21.73 -14.67
N PRO A 35 28.03 21.63 -14.53
CA PRO A 35 28.96 22.31 -15.43
C PRO A 35 28.87 21.71 -16.84
N SER A 36 28.95 22.57 -17.85
CA SER A 36 28.96 22.14 -19.24
C SER A 36 30.23 21.33 -19.57
N HIS A 37 30.15 20.47 -20.58
CA HIS A 37 31.28 19.60 -21.00
C HIS A 37 32.61 20.37 -21.17
N LYS A 38 32.55 21.61 -21.67
CA LYS A 38 33.73 22.46 -21.90
C LYS A 38 34.36 23.02 -20.63
N ASN A 39 33.58 23.15 -19.55
CA ASN A 39 34.03 23.72 -18.27
C ASN A 39 34.14 22.66 -17.16
N SER A 40 33.93 21.39 -17.49
CA SER A 40 33.97 20.29 -16.52
C SER A 40 35.40 19.85 -16.24
N SER A 41 35.75 19.67 -14.96
CA SER A 41 37.02 19.12 -14.51
C SER A 41 36.80 18.00 -13.49
N GLY A 42 37.78 17.11 -13.33
CA GLY A 42 37.71 15.99 -12.39
C GLY A 42 36.65 14.94 -12.74
N VAL A 43 35.89 14.48 -11.73
CA VAL A 43 34.94 13.37 -11.85
C VAL A 43 33.84 13.62 -12.89
N ALA A 44 33.38 14.86 -13.02
CA ALA A 44 32.35 15.23 -14.00
C ALA A 44 32.84 15.00 -15.44
N LEU A 45 34.10 15.36 -15.74
CA LEU A 45 34.71 15.14 -17.04
C LEU A 45 34.85 13.64 -17.34
N SER A 46 35.28 12.84 -16.35
CA SER A 46 35.37 11.39 -16.49
C SER A 46 34.00 10.75 -16.77
N ALA A 47 32.93 11.25 -16.15
CA ALA A 47 31.57 10.77 -16.42
C ALA A 47 31.12 11.09 -17.85
N TYR A 48 31.42 12.29 -18.36
CA TYR A 48 31.14 12.65 -19.75
C TYR A 48 31.93 11.80 -20.75
N GLN A 49 33.23 11.61 -20.53
CA GLN A 49 34.07 10.77 -21.39
C GLN A 49 33.58 9.32 -21.42
N LEU A 50 33.18 8.78 -20.26
CA LEU A 50 32.60 7.44 -20.18
C LEU A 50 31.28 7.35 -20.94
N ALA A 51 30.42 8.36 -20.84
CA ALA A 51 29.16 8.42 -21.57
C ALA A 51 29.37 8.46 -23.09
N ASP A 52 30.35 9.24 -23.56
CA ASP A 52 30.70 9.32 -24.98
C ASP A 52 31.31 8.00 -25.50
N ALA A 53 32.17 7.36 -24.71
CA ALA A 53 32.80 6.09 -25.07
C ALA A 53 31.80 4.91 -25.08
N ALA A 54 30.89 4.86 -24.11
CA ALA A 54 29.89 3.80 -24.00
C ALA A 54 28.75 3.95 -25.04
N GLY A 55 28.50 5.19 -25.48
CA GLY A 55 27.47 5.51 -26.48
C GLY A 55 26.06 5.64 -25.89
N LYS A 56 25.16 6.20 -26.70
CA LYS A 56 23.77 6.53 -26.30
C LYS A 56 22.99 5.32 -25.76
N PRO A 57 23.07 4.11 -26.34
CA PRO A 57 22.34 2.94 -25.80
C PRO A 57 22.79 2.56 -24.39
N ALA A 58 24.11 2.55 -24.13
CA ALA A 58 24.65 2.23 -22.82
C ALA A 58 24.28 3.31 -21.78
N LEU A 59 24.28 4.58 -22.18
CA LEU A 59 23.82 5.66 -21.31
C LEU A 59 22.34 5.50 -20.94
N LEU A 60 21.48 5.16 -21.90
CA LEU A 60 20.06 4.89 -21.63
C LEU A 60 19.89 3.70 -20.68
N ALA A 61 20.65 2.63 -20.85
CA ALA A 61 20.63 1.49 -19.93
C ALA A 61 21.08 1.90 -18.51
N ALA A 62 22.16 2.67 -18.39
CA ALA A 62 22.65 3.17 -17.11
C ALA A 62 21.64 4.11 -16.42
N LEU A 63 21.02 5.03 -17.16
CA LEU A 63 19.98 5.91 -16.64
C LEU A 63 18.72 5.13 -16.22
N SER A 64 18.33 4.11 -16.99
CA SER A 64 17.21 3.22 -16.63
C SER A 64 17.50 2.47 -15.33
N PHE A 65 18.73 1.99 -15.17
CA PHE A 65 19.17 1.31 -13.95
C PHE A 65 19.19 2.26 -12.74
N LEU A 66 19.71 3.49 -12.92
CA LEU A 66 19.68 4.52 -11.88
C LEU A 66 18.25 4.91 -11.51
N ALA A 67 17.36 5.05 -12.49
CA ALA A 67 15.94 5.30 -12.25
C ALA A 67 15.35 4.19 -11.38
N PHE A 68 15.54 2.92 -11.77
CA PHE A 68 15.07 1.78 -10.99
C PHE A 68 15.60 1.80 -9.55
N LEU A 69 16.89 2.08 -9.35
CA LEU A 69 17.52 2.12 -8.04
C LEU A 69 16.95 3.25 -7.16
N ILE A 70 16.86 4.46 -7.71
CA ILE A 70 16.26 5.62 -7.03
C ILE A 70 14.81 5.32 -6.67
N GLY A 71 14.03 4.85 -7.64
CA GLY A 71 12.63 4.53 -7.42
C GLY A 71 12.44 3.48 -6.32
N SER A 72 13.26 2.42 -6.32
CA SER A 72 13.23 1.37 -5.29
C SER A 72 13.59 1.90 -3.90
N LEU A 73 14.54 2.85 -3.80
CA LEU A 73 14.92 3.49 -2.54
C LEU A 73 13.81 4.39 -1.97
N PHE A 74 13.06 5.08 -2.85
CA PHE A 74 12.02 6.02 -2.45
C PHE A 74 10.61 5.41 -2.42
N GLN A 75 10.48 4.08 -2.50
CA GLN A 75 9.18 3.43 -2.41
C GLN A 75 8.54 3.61 -1.03
N VAL A 76 7.34 4.19 -1.02
CA VAL A 76 6.48 4.32 0.15
C VAL A 76 5.30 3.36 0.00
N ARG A 77 5.01 2.62 1.07
CA ARG A 77 3.85 1.73 1.12
C ARG A 77 2.55 2.52 1.35
N PRO A 78 1.44 2.15 0.70
CA PRO A 78 0.14 2.76 0.92
C PRO A 78 -0.29 2.78 2.39
N ASP A 79 0.00 1.72 3.15
CA ASP A 79 -0.34 1.61 4.58
C ASP A 79 0.40 2.62 5.47
N THR A 80 1.65 2.97 5.11
CA THR A 80 2.44 3.99 5.81
C THR A 80 1.86 5.39 5.60
N ILE A 81 1.39 5.68 4.38
CA ILE A 81 0.74 6.97 4.08
C ILE A 81 -0.59 7.07 4.81
N ARG A 82 -1.37 5.98 4.81
CA ARG A 82 -2.66 5.90 5.52
C ARG A 82 -2.53 6.32 6.98
N SER A 83 -1.50 5.84 7.67
CA SER A 83 -1.24 6.18 9.08
C SER A 83 -0.60 7.56 9.27
N GLY A 84 0.30 7.98 8.38
CA GLY A 84 0.97 9.29 8.45
C GLY A 84 0.04 10.48 8.21
N VAL A 85 -0.87 10.40 7.23
CA VAL A 85 -1.82 11.49 6.91
C VAL A 85 -2.72 11.83 8.10
N VAL A 86 -3.18 10.81 8.83
CA VAL A 86 -4.05 10.96 10.02
C VAL A 86 -3.30 11.67 11.15
N ARG A 87 -2.00 11.39 11.29
CA ARG A 87 -1.14 12.01 12.32
C ARG A 87 -0.87 13.49 12.03
N ILE A 88 -0.69 13.86 10.76
CA ILE A 88 -0.30 15.22 10.36
C ILE A 88 -1.51 16.17 10.26
N VAL A 89 -2.61 15.72 9.63
CA VAL A 89 -3.75 16.61 9.35
C VAL A 89 -4.69 16.73 10.56
N GLY A 90 -4.53 15.85 11.56
CA GLY A 90 -5.41 15.75 12.71
C GLY A 90 -6.74 15.08 12.35
N HIS A 91 -7.24 14.25 13.27
CA HIS A 91 -8.44 13.41 13.09
C HIS A 91 -9.63 14.15 12.46
N ASN A 92 -9.95 15.34 12.98
CA ASN A 92 -11.15 16.09 12.62
C ASN A 92 -11.09 16.78 11.25
N ARG A 93 -9.90 17.14 10.76
CA ARG A 93 -9.72 17.77 9.43
C ARG A 93 -9.47 16.74 8.33
N ALA A 94 -8.75 15.66 8.65
CA ALA A 94 -8.55 14.53 7.73
C ALA A 94 -9.91 13.93 7.32
N GLN A 95 -10.82 13.75 8.28
CA GLN A 95 -12.16 13.23 8.01
C GLN A 95 -12.98 14.15 7.08
N LYS A 96 -12.85 15.48 7.18
CA LYS A 96 -13.51 16.44 6.28
C LYS A 96 -12.98 16.38 4.84
N LEU A 97 -11.66 16.22 4.64
CA LEU A 97 -11.06 16.03 3.32
C LEU A 97 -11.38 14.66 2.71
N LEU A 98 -11.63 13.65 3.55
CA LEU A 98 -11.97 12.29 3.15
C LEU A 98 -13.49 12.03 3.08
N ARG A 99 -14.35 13.05 3.22
CA ARG A 99 -15.84 12.97 3.29
C ARG A 99 -16.56 12.24 2.16
N GLY A 100 -15.88 11.89 1.07
CA GLY A 100 -16.42 11.02 0.00
C GLY A 100 -16.10 9.53 0.20
N ILE A 101 -15.67 9.12 1.39
CA ILE A 101 -15.45 7.74 1.79
C ILE A 101 -16.52 7.46 2.86
N PRO A 102 -17.38 6.43 2.71
CA PRO A 102 -18.32 6.09 3.76
C PRO A 102 -17.51 5.67 5.00
N THR A 103 -17.49 6.54 6.01
CA THR A 103 -16.84 6.32 7.30
C THR A 103 -17.90 5.88 8.31
N GLY A 104 -18.04 4.58 8.46
CA GLY A 104 -18.81 3.91 9.51
C GLY A 104 -17.81 3.06 10.27
N GLY A 105 -17.67 3.33 11.57
CA GLY A 105 -16.84 2.54 12.50
C GLY A 105 -15.35 2.90 12.55
N TRP A 106 -14.98 3.59 13.65
CA TRP A 106 -13.72 3.53 14.42
C TRP A 106 -12.39 4.18 13.91
N ASP A 107 -11.75 4.88 14.87
CA ASP A 107 -10.37 5.40 14.97
C ASP A 107 -9.79 6.35 13.91
N GLY A 108 -10.62 6.95 13.05
CA GLY A 108 -10.24 8.07 12.16
C GLY A 108 -9.03 7.83 11.26
N LYS A 109 -8.65 6.56 11.08
CA LYS A 109 -7.79 6.09 10.00
C LYS A 109 -8.71 5.73 8.82
N PRO A 110 -8.31 6.01 7.56
CA PRO A 110 -9.02 5.43 6.41
C PRO A 110 -9.08 3.91 6.64
N PRO A 111 -10.25 3.26 6.49
CA PRO A 111 -10.39 1.87 6.90
C PRO A 111 -9.50 0.99 6.03
N ALA A 112 -8.86 -0.05 6.59
CA ALA A 112 -7.98 -0.92 5.81
C ALA A 112 -8.76 -1.76 4.78
N VAL A 113 -10.04 -1.94 5.03
CA VAL A 113 -11.03 -2.73 4.28
C VAL A 113 -12.32 -1.92 4.16
N SER A 114 -13.19 -2.29 3.23
CA SER A 114 -14.51 -1.71 3.04
C SER A 114 -15.47 -2.04 4.19
N GLN A 115 -16.52 -1.22 4.35
CA GLN A 115 -17.57 -1.51 5.34
C GLN A 115 -18.30 -2.82 5.06
N SER A 116 -18.50 -3.17 3.78
CA SER A 116 -19.08 -4.45 3.39
C SER A 116 -18.23 -5.61 3.89
N SER A 117 -16.90 -5.53 3.73
CA SER A 117 -15.98 -6.57 4.22
C SER A 117 -15.97 -6.64 5.75
N ILE A 118 -16.08 -5.51 6.45
CA ILE A 118 -16.23 -5.50 7.92
C ILE A 118 -17.53 -6.19 8.33
N ALA A 119 -18.65 -5.87 7.68
CA ALA A 119 -19.93 -6.50 7.97
C ALA A 119 -19.91 -8.02 7.69
N SER A 120 -19.22 -8.45 6.63
CA SER A 120 -19.03 -9.88 6.34
C SER A 120 -18.16 -10.57 7.39
N LEU A 121 -17.11 -9.92 7.90
CA LEU A 121 -16.31 -10.43 9.01
C LEU A 121 -17.11 -10.53 10.30
N ASP A 122 -17.89 -9.49 10.63
CA ASP A 122 -18.73 -9.47 11.82
C ASP A 122 -19.76 -10.61 11.79
N THR A 123 -20.34 -10.88 10.61
CA THR A 123 -21.22 -12.02 10.39
C THR A 123 -20.49 -13.35 10.63
N LEU A 124 -19.28 -13.52 10.07
CA LEU A 124 -18.49 -14.73 10.28
C LEU A 124 -18.10 -14.93 11.75
N ILE A 125 -17.68 -13.86 12.44
CA ILE A 125 -17.32 -13.89 13.86
C ILE A 125 -18.55 -14.28 14.69
N SER A 126 -19.72 -13.74 14.37
CA SER A 126 -20.99 -14.08 15.01
C SER A 126 -21.34 -15.56 14.83
N GLU A 127 -21.18 -16.10 13.61
CA GLU A 127 -21.40 -17.51 13.32
C GLU A 127 -20.44 -18.40 14.13
N MET A 128 -19.14 -18.07 14.14
CA MET A 128 -18.14 -18.80 14.91
C MET A 128 -18.41 -18.75 16.42
N ALA A 129 -18.80 -17.59 16.95
CA ALA A 129 -19.16 -17.43 18.34
C ALA A 129 -20.37 -18.30 18.71
N ARG A 130 -21.39 -18.30 17.86
CA ARG A 130 -22.60 -19.10 18.06
C ARG A 130 -22.32 -20.60 18.00
N GLU A 131 -21.40 -21.03 17.14
CA GLU A 131 -20.98 -22.44 17.03
C GLU A 131 -20.15 -22.89 18.24
N ALA A 132 -19.23 -22.06 18.72
CA ALA A 132 -18.33 -22.40 19.81
C ALA A 132 -18.96 -22.29 21.22
N ASP A 133 -19.84 -21.31 21.44
CA ASP A 133 -20.53 -21.06 22.71
C ASP A 133 -22.01 -20.70 22.50
N PRO A 134 -22.89 -21.70 22.27
CA PRO A 134 -24.31 -21.46 21.99
C PRO A 134 -25.05 -20.70 23.11
N SER A 135 -24.56 -20.78 24.35
CA SER A 135 -25.16 -20.15 25.53
C SER A 135 -24.64 -18.75 25.82
N GLY A 136 -23.37 -18.45 25.52
CA GLY A 136 -22.69 -17.21 25.91
C GLY A 136 -22.26 -16.31 24.75
N TRP A 137 -22.55 -16.67 23.49
CA TRP A 137 -22.15 -15.87 22.33
C TRP A 137 -22.73 -14.45 22.32
N GLN A 138 -23.93 -14.25 22.88
CA GLN A 138 -24.57 -12.94 22.96
C GLN A 138 -23.77 -11.98 23.84
N ASP A 139 -23.23 -12.47 24.96
CA ASP A 139 -22.38 -11.68 25.86
C ASP A 139 -21.04 -11.33 25.23
N PHE A 140 -20.52 -12.18 24.34
CA PHE A 140 -19.33 -11.89 23.54
C PHE A 140 -19.61 -10.79 22.51
N MET A 141 -20.71 -10.92 21.75
CA MET A 141 -21.09 -9.96 20.72
C MET A 141 -21.60 -8.62 21.29
N ALA A 142 -22.10 -8.61 22.52
CA ALA A 142 -22.54 -7.40 23.21
C ALA A 142 -21.38 -6.50 23.68
N ASP A 143 -20.14 -7.01 23.71
CA ASP A 143 -18.95 -6.25 24.06
C ASP A 143 -18.25 -5.72 22.78
N PRO A 144 -18.50 -4.45 22.39
CA PRO A 144 -17.94 -3.88 21.18
C PRO A 144 -16.41 -3.85 21.21
N THR A 145 -15.80 -3.77 22.38
CA THR A 145 -14.34 -3.71 22.48
C THR A 145 -13.67 -5.02 22.07
N ARG A 146 -14.34 -6.16 22.27
CA ARG A 146 -13.83 -7.48 21.88
C ARG A 146 -13.98 -7.73 20.39
N THR A 147 -15.14 -7.41 19.83
CA THR A 147 -15.37 -7.55 18.39
C THR A 147 -14.44 -6.62 17.61
N ASP A 148 -14.25 -5.38 18.06
CA ASP A 148 -13.31 -4.43 17.47
C ASP A 148 -11.84 -4.91 17.58
N GLN A 149 -11.44 -5.53 18.70
CA GLN A 149 -10.12 -6.12 18.86
C GLN A 149 -9.88 -7.28 17.87
N VAL A 150 -10.85 -8.18 17.72
CA VAL A 150 -10.74 -9.28 16.74
C VAL A 150 -10.66 -8.74 15.31
N LEU A 151 -11.48 -7.75 14.97
CA LEU A 151 -11.43 -7.10 13.66
C LEU A 151 -10.08 -6.41 13.42
N ALA A 152 -9.53 -5.74 14.43
CA ALA A 152 -8.20 -5.16 14.37
C ALA A 152 -7.11 -6.22 14.17
N ASP A 153 -7.19 -7.34 14.90
CA ASP A 153 -6.25 -8.45 14.77
C ASP A 153 -6.31 -9.07 13.37
N VAL A 154 -7.51 -9.37 12.86
CA VAL A 154 -7.71 -9.92 11.51
C VAL A 154 -7.19 -8.97 10.43
N THR A 155 -7.49 -7.67 10.55
CA THR A 155 -7.00 -6.67 9.59
C THR A 155 -5.49 -6.45 9.67
N SER A 156 -4.88 -6.68 10.83
CA SER A 156 -3.42 -6.66 10.98
C SER A 156 -2.74 -7.89 10.34
N ASP A 157 -3.44 -9.02 10.30
CA ASP A 157 -2.98 -10.31 9.76
C ASP A 157 -3.13 -10.44 8.23
N LEU A 158 -3.69 -9.45 7.54
CA LEU A 158 -3.94 -9.50 6.08
C LEU A 158 -2.69 -9.86 5.26
N ARG A 159 -1.52 -9.39 5.67
CA ARG A 159 -0.27 -9.71 4.98
C ARG A 159 0.10 -11.19 5.12
N ALA A 160 -0.12 -11.78 6.29
CA ALA A 160 0.09 -13.21 6.49
C ALA A 160 -0.94 -14.03 5.69
N LEU A 161 -2.17 -13.53 5.58
CA LEU A 161 -3.22 -14.15 4.77
C LEU A 161 -2.86 -14.17 3.28
N ALA A 162 -2.29 -13.09 2.75
CA ALA A 162 -1.80 -13.04 1.37
C ALA A 162 -0.72 -14.10 1.08
N LEU A 163 0.20 -14.32 2.02
CA LEU A 163 1.24 -15.35 1.88
C LEU A 163 0.66 -16.77 1.85
N ARG A 164 -0.37 -17.05 2.66
CA ARG A 164 -1.09 -18.34 2.62
C ARG A 164 -1.86 -18.51 1.31
N LEU A 165 -2.54 -17.45 0.88
CA LEU A 165 -3.29 -17.44 -0.38
C LEU A 165 -2.39 -17.76 -1.58
N GLN A 166 -1.12 -17.32 -1.56
CA GLN A 166 -0.14 -17.65 -2.60
C GLN A 166 0.09 -19.16 -2.74
N VAL A 167 0.09 -19.90 -1.63
CA VAL A 167 0.31 -21.35 -1.61
C VAL A 167 -1.00 -22.09 -1.93
N ASP A 168 -2.09 -21.70 -1.28
CA ASP A 168 -3.35 -22.44 -1.32
C ASP A 168 -4.17 -22.18 -2.61
N LYS A 169 -4.16 -20.92 -3.08
CA LYS A 169 -4.97 -20.43 -4.21
C LYS A 169 -4.19 -19.38 -5.03
N PRO A 170 -3.20 -19.80 -5.82
CA PRO A 170 -2.32 -18.88 -6.56
C PRO A 170 -3.08 -17.95 -7.51
N ASP A 171 -4.21 -18.37 -8.08
CA ASP A 171 -5.02 -17.53 -8.97
C ASP A 171 -5.63 -16.32 -8.23
N LEU A 172 -6.17 -16.53 -7.02
CA LEU A 172 -6.70 -15.46 -6.19
C LEU A 172 -5.59 -14.54 -5.68
N PHE A 173 -4.41 -15.10 -5.41
CA PHE A 173 -3.23 -14.31 -5.08
C PHE A 173 -2.81 -13.40 -6.24
N GLN A 174 -2.87 -13.87 -7.49
CA GLN A 174 -2.53 -13.03 -8.65
C GLN A 174 -3.47 -11.82 -8.78
N ASP A 175 -4.76 -11.98 -8.46
CA ASP A 175 -5.73 -10.89 -8.45
C ASP A 175 -5.49 -9.91 -7.30
N TYR A 176 -5.17 -10.43 -6.10
CA TYR A 176 -4.74 -9.61 -4.97
C TYR A 176 -3.50 -8.79 -5.32
N ASP A 177 -2.44 -9.44 -5.79
CA ASP A 177 -1.16 -8.83 -6.17
C ASP A 177 -1.34 -7.78 -7.26
N ARG A 178 -2.21 -8.04 -8.24
CA ARG A 178 -2.54 -7.08 -9.30
C ARG A 178 -3.11 -5.79 -8.74
N LYS A 179 -4.01 -5.89 -7.76
CA LYS A 179 -4.65 -4.72 -7.14
C LYS A 179 -3.69 -4.00 -6.19
N ALA A 180 -2.90 -4.74 -5.41
CA ALA A 180 -1.91 -4.20 -4.48
C ALA A 180 -0.80 -3.44 -5.23
N SER A 181 -0.18 -4.04 -6.24
CA SER A 181 0.84 -3.39 -7.05
C SER A 181 0.34 -2.15 -7.81
N GLU A 182 -0.95 -2.10 -8.17
CA GLU A 182 -1.59 -0.91 -8.74
C GLU A 182 -1.75 0.21 -7.70
N ALA A 183 -2.04 -0.15 -6.44
CA ALA A 183 -2.06 0.80 -5.33
C ALA A 183 -0.65 1.38 -5.09
N ASP A 184 0.37 0.53 -5.03
CA ASP A 184 1.78 0.92 -4.88
C ASP A 184 2.23 1.85 -6.00
N PHE A 185 1.92 1.51 -7.24
CA PHE A 185 2.21 2.35 -8.40
C PHE A 185 1.63 3.76 -8.23
N ARG A 186 0.33 3.85 -7.90
CA ARG A 186 -0.37 5.15 -7.79
C ARG A 186 0.17 6.01 -6.65
N VAL A 187 0.46 5.39 -5.51
CA VAL A 187 1.02 6.11 -4.36
C VAL A 187 2.38 6.71 -4.71
N ASN A 188 3.28 5.88 -5.25
CA ASN A 188 4.67 6.29 -5.48
C ASN A 188 4.82 7.27 -6.65
N VAL A 189 4.08 7.05 -7.74
CA VAL A 189 4.03 8.00 -8.86
C VAL A 189 3.41 9.32 -8.42
N GLY A 190 2.34 9.29 -7.61
CA GLY A 190 1.71 10.47 -7.05
C GLY A 190 2.71 11.34 -6.26
N LEU A 191 3.47 10.73 -5.34
CA LEU A 191 4.49 11.44 -4.56
C LEU A 191 5.59 12.04 -5.45
N ALA A 192 6.08 11.28 -6.44
CA ALA A 192 7.12 11.75 -7.34
C ALA A 192 6.63 12.92 -8.22
N ILE A 193 5.37 12.90 -8.67
CA ILE A 193 4.76 14.02 -9.40
C ILE A 193 4.69 15.26 -8.51
N GLY A 194 4.32 15.12 -7.23
CA GLY A 194 4.34 16.22 -6.28
C GLY A 194 5.72 16.85 -6.16
N ALA A 195 6.76 16.02 -6.02
CA ALA A 195 8.15 16.48 -5.97
C ALA A 195 8.60 17.15 -7.28
N LEU A 196 8.24 16.58 -8.43
CA LEU A 196 8.52 17.17 -9.74
C LEU A 196 7.86 18.54 -9.90
N ALA A 197 6.60 18.67 -9.50
CA ALA A 197 5.90 19.95 -9.56
C ALA A 197 6.54 21.00 -8.64
N THR A 198 6.99 20.61 -7.46
CA THR A 198 7.78 21.49 -6.57
C THR A 198 9.08 21.92 -7.23
N ALA A 199 9.85 20.97 -7.80
CA ALA A 199 11.10 21.27 -8.49
C ALA A 199 10.89 22.23 -9.67
N LEU A 200 9.84 22.02 -10.47
CA LEU A 200 9.46 22.88 -11.59
C LEU A 200 9.07 24.29 -11.12
N THR A 201 8.31 24.42 -10.03
CA THR A 201 7.96 25.73 -9.48
C THR A 201 9.19 26.49 -9.01
N ILE A 202 10.14 25.82 -8.34
CA ILE A 202 11.40 26.46 -7.91
C ILE A 202 12.25 26.86 -9.11
N ALA A 203 12.39 25.99 -10.11
CA ALA A 203 13.26 26.21 -11.26
C ALA A 203 12.72 27.24 -12.25
N ALA A 204 11.40 27.25 -12.50
CA ALA A 204 10.78 28.09 -13.53
C ALA A 204 9.98 29.28 -12.97
N GLY A 205 9.82 29.40 -11.66
CA GLY A 205 9.05 30.48 -11.03
C GLY A 205 7.54 30.46 -11.31
N ASN A 206 7.00 29.36 -11.83
CA ASN A 206 5.59 29.23 -12.23
C ASN A 206 4.74 28.46 -11.19
N GLY A 207 3.43 28.72 -11.15
CA GLY A 207 2.45 28.17 -10.21
C GLY A 207 2.05 26.69 -10.40
N TRP A 208 2.88 25.85 -11.02
CA TRP A 208 2.60 24.42 -11.24
C TRP A 208 2.38 23.61 -9.96
N LEU A 209 2.82 24.15 -8.81
CA LEU A 209 2.67 23.53 -7.50
C LEU A 209 1.21 23.15 -7.19
N ALA A 210 0.24 24.02 -7.51
CA ALA A 210 -1.17 23.73 -7.24
C ALA A 210 -1.67 22.53 -8.04
N ALA A 211 -1.38 22.49 -9.35
CA ALA A 211 -1.76 21.38 -10.23
C ALA A 211 -1.07 20.07 -9.82
N GLY A 212 0.23 20.12 -9.55
CA GLY A 212 0.99 18.96 -9.08
C GLY A 212 0.50 18.42 -7.74
N PHE A 213 0.15 19.31 -6.81
CA PHE A 213 -0.42 18.91 -5.52
C PHE A 213 -1.79 18.26 -5.67
N LEU A 214 -2.67 18.80 -6.54
CA LEU A 214 -3.97 18.20 -6.83
C LEU A 214 -3.83 16.81 -7.46
N ILE A 215 -2.93 16.65 -8.44
CA ILE A 215 -2.64 15.34 -9.06
C ILE A 215 -2.10 14.36 -8.02
N THR A 216 -1.15 14.81 -7.19
CA THR A 216 -0.58 14.00 -6.09
C THR A 216 -1.68 13.52 -5.15
N LEU A 217 -2.56 14.41 -4.71
CA LEU A 217 -3.66 14.08 -3.81
C LEU A 217 -4.65 13.09 -4.45
N ALA A 218 -5.00 13.30 -5.72
CA ALA A 218 -5.87 12.41 -6.47
C ALA A 218 -5.24 11.01 -6.63
N MET A 219 -3.95 10.93 -6.91
CA MET A 219 -3.22 9.67 -7.06
C MET A 219 -3.06 8.93 -5.73
N LEU A 220 -2.72 9.64 -4.65
CA LEU A 220 -2.67 9.07 -3.30
C LEU A 220 -4.03 8.51 -2.88
N ARG A 221 -5.12 9.27 -3.10
CA ARG A 221 -6.49 8.81 -2.84
C ARG A 221 -6.80 7.57 -3.65
N SER A 222 -6.49 7.59 -4.95
CA SER A 222 -6.73 6.47 -5.86
C SER A 222 -5.93 5.22 -5.44
N GLY A 223 -4.69 5.39 -4.97
CA GLY A 223 -3.85 4.31 -4.47
C GLY A 223 -4.40 3.69 -3.18
N ILE A 224 -4.77 4.50 -2.19
CA ILE A 224 -5.39 4.02 -0.94
C ILE A 224 -6.68 3.24 -1.22
N TYR A 225 -7.51 3.74 -2.14
CA TYR A 225 -8.73 3.05 -2.55
C TYR A 225 -8.43 1.71 -3.25
N ARG A 226 -7.40 1.65 -4.10
CA ARG A 226 -6.98 0.38 -4.73
C ARG A 226 -6.44 -0.63 -3.70
N GLN A 227 -5.74 -0.16 -2.66
CA GLN A 227 -5.27 -1.02 -1.58
C GLN A 227 -6.43 -1.60 -0.77
N GLN A 228 -7.46 -0.81 -0.47
CA GLN A 228 -8.69 -1.31 0.17
C GLN A 228 -9.32 -2.44 -0.64
N ILE A 229 -9.50 -2.28 -1.95
CA ILE A 229 -10.09 -3.31 -2.81
C ILE A 229 -9.23 -4.59 -2.82
N ALA A 230 -7.90 -4.47 -2.71
CA ALA A 230 -7.02 -5.63 -2.58
C ALA A 230 -7.27 -6.35 -1.24
N ASN A 231 -7.36 -5.61 -0.14
CA ASN A 231 -7.63 -6.15 1.18
C ASN A 231 -9.05 -6.76 1.29
N ASP A 232 -10.04 -6.18 0.61
CA ASP A 232 -11.41 -6.71 0.58
C ASP A 232 -11.47 -8.12 -0.01
N LEU A 233 -10.67 -8.38 -1.06
CA LEU A 233 -10.55 -9.71 -1.65
C LEU A 233 -9.99 -10.71 -0.63
N LEU A 234 -9.00 -10.32 0.16
CA LEU A 234 -8.47 -11.19 1.22
C LEU A 234 -9.55 -11.52 2.25
N ILE A 235 -10.34 -10.52 2.67
CA ILE A 235 -11.46 -10.76 3.58
C ILE A 235 -12.49 -11.71 2.99
N GLU A 236 -12.85 -11.51 1.71
CA GLU A 236 -13.80 -12.37 1.01
C GLU A 236 -13.34 -13.84 0.96
N THR A 237 -12.04 -14.08 0.77
CA THR A 237 -11.46 -15.45 0.81
C THR A 237 -11.54 -16.09 2.19
N LEU A 238 -11.49 -15.26 3.23
CA LEU A 238 -11.57 -15.71 4.61
C LEU A 238 -13.03 -15.96 5.03
N THR A 239 -13.97 -15.11 4.61
CA THR A 239 -15.41 -15.31 4.85
C THR A 239 -15.98 -16.49 4.07
N SER A 240 -15.43 -16.79 2.89
CA SER A 240 -15.75 -18.01 2.13
C SER A 240 -15.07 -19.27 2.68
N ARG A 241 -14.35 -19.18 3.82
CA ARG A 241 -13.59 -20.26 4.47
C ARG A 241 -12.57 -20.95 3.54
N VAL A 242 -12.11 -20.25 2.49
CA VAL A 242 -11.09 -20.75 1.56
C VAL A 242 -9.72 -20.76 2.22
N VAL A 243 -9.44 -19.77 3.07
CA VAL A 243 -8.19 -19.66 3.84
C VAL A 243 -8.52 -19.29 5.29
N THR A 244 -7.74 -19.82 6.23
CA THR A 244 -7.87 -19.49 7.66
C THR A 244 -6.86 -18.42 8.08
N CYS A 245 -7.23 -17.56 9.02
CA CYS A 245 -6.28 -16.65 9.69
C CYS A 245 -6.02 -17.09 11.13
N GLN A 246 -4.87 -16.69 11.68
CA GLN A 246 -4.49 -17.07 13.03
C GLN A 246 -5.36 -16.38 14.09
N ALA A 247 -5.74 -15.13 13.86
CA ALA A 247 -6.65 -14.39 14.73
C ALA A 247 -7.99 -15.13 14.96
N LEU A 248 -8.63 -15.62 13.89
CA LEU A 248 -9.89 -16.38 14.01
C LEU A 248 -9.69 -17.74 14.70
N ASN A 249 -8.57 -18.42 14.45
CA ASN A 249 -8.27 -19.67 15.15
C ASN A 249 -8.08 -19.46 16.66
N LYS A 250 -7.39 -18.37 17.06
CA LYS A 250 -7.25 -17.98 18.47
C LYS A 250 -8.60 -17.64 19.09
N LEU A 251 -9.46 -16.94 18.34
CA LEU A 251 -10.81 -16.64 18.79
C LEU A 251 -11.62 -17.92 19.06
N ASP A 252 -11.69 -18.84 18.09
CA ASP A 252 -12.40 -20.12 18.25
C ASP A 252 -11.86 -20.91 19.45
N GLN A 253 -10.53 -20.99 19.60
CA GLN A 253 -9.92 -21.65 20.74
C GLN A 253 -10.32 -21.01 22.09
N ASN A 254 -10.27 -19.67 22.18
CA ASN A 254 -10.63 -18.95 23.40
C ASN A 254 -12.12 -19.13 23.77
N LEU A 255 -13.00 -19.12 22.77
CA LEU A 255 -14.43 -19.34 22.96
C LEU A 255 -14.71 -20.77 23.47
N ARG A 256 -14.05 -21.77 22.89
CA ARG A 256 -14.17 -23.17 23.33
C ARG A 256 -13.65 -23.40 24.75
N ILE A 257 -12.53 -22.78 25.11
CA ILE A 257 -11.97 -22.84 26.47
C ILE A 257 -12.96 -22.25 27.49
N ARG A 258 -13.59 -21.12 27.16
CA ARG A 258 -14.61 -20.50 28.02
C ARG A 258 -15.80 -21.44 28.23
N ASN A 259 -16.28 -22.08 27.16
CA ASN A 259 -17.44 -22.96 27.22
C ASN A 259 -17.14 -24.30 27.94
N ASN A 260 -15.90 -24.81 27.88
CA ASN A 260 -15.51 -26.05 28.55
C ASN A 260 -14.18 -25.94 29.33
N PRO A 261 -14.21 -25.38 30.57
CA PRO A 261 -13.02 -25.18 31.38
C PRO A 261 -12.32 -26.49 31.83
N ARG A 262 -12.98 -27.66 31.66
CA ARG A 262 -12.38 -28.98 31.95
C ARG A 262 -11.31 -29.41 30.93
N SER A 263 -11.18 -28.71 29.79
CA SER A 263 -10.14 -28.95 28.79
C SER A 263 -8.72 -28.51 29.22
N GLN A 264 -8.60 -27.85 30.38
CA GLN A 264 -7.32 -27.42 30.96
C GLN A 264 -6.72 -28.42 31.98
N LEU A 265 -7.35 -29.57 32.20
CA LEU A 265 -6.79 -30.60 33.08
C LEU A 265 -5.88 -31.53 32.26
N PRO A 266 -4.61 -31.74 32.70
CA PRO A 266 -3.64 -32.61 32.02
C PRO A 266 -4.06 -34.07 31.97
#